data_AF-A0A5D0US53-F1
#
_entry.id   AF-A0A5D0US53-F1
#
_cell.length_a   1.000
_cell.length_b   1.000
_cell.length_c   1.000
_cell.angle_alpha   90.00
_cell.angle_beta   90.00
_cell.angle_gamma   90.00
#
_symmetry.space_group_name_H-M   'P 1'
#
loop_
_entity.id
_entity.type
_entity.pdbx_description
1 polymer ?
#
loop_
_entity_poly.entity_id
_entity_poly.type
_entity_poly.pdbx_seq_one_letter_code
_entity_poly.pdbx_strand_id
1 'polypeptide(L)' 'MSDRELYCDICEGVALFEAPPCVDGHGADCPELVCTDCGAAVLIATFAFRAPRLEHRRGGSRPIHRRAA' A
#
# COMPACT_ATOMS: atom_id res chain seq x y z
N MET A 1 -0.59 13.97 1.96
CA MET A 1 -1.93 13.42 1.70
C MET A 1 -1.88 12.90 0.28
N SER A 2 -2.28 11.65 0.04
CA SER A 2 -2.22 11.08 -1.32
C SER A 2 -3.48 11.49 -2.06
N ASP A 3 -3.34 12.32 -3.08
CA ASP A 3 -4.43 12.76 -3.96
C ASP A 3 -4.58 11.83 -5.18
N ARG A 4 -5.82 11.55 -5.59
CA ARG A 4 -6.19 10.67 -6.72
C ARG A 4 -7.36 11.25 -7.49
N GLU A 5 -7.31 11.23 -8.81
CA GLU A 5 -8.42 11.67 -9.67
C GLU A 5 -9.43 10.54 -9.87
N LEU A 6 -10.69 10.76 -9.47
CA LEU A 6 -11.77 9.77 -9.56
C LEU A 6 -13.09 10.45 -9.94
N TYR A 7 -14.02 9.67 -10.50
CA TYR A 7 -15.38 10.16 -10.75
C TYR A 7 -16.16 10.27 -9.43
N CYS A 8 -16.77 11.42 -9.19
CA CYS A 8 -17.65 11.68 -8.07
C CYS A 8 -19.09 11.75 -8.56
N ASP A 9 -19.96 10.88 -8.06
CA ASP A 9 -21.37 10.85 -8.44
C ASP A 9 -22.16 12.08 -7.95
N ILE A 10 -21.65 12.79 -6.93
CA ILE A 10 -22.26 14.02 -6.40
C ILE A 10 -21.84 15.26 -7.19
N CYS A 11 -20.59 15.31 -7.65
CA CYS A 11 -20.10 16.38 -8.54
C CYS A 11 -20.42 16.12 -10.01
N GLU A 12 -20.85 14.89 -10.33
CA GLU A 12 -21.12 14.40 -11.69
C GLU A 12 -19.91 14.53 -12.63
N GLY A 13 -18.69 14.40 -12.09
CA GLY A 13 -17.45 14.65 -12.82
C GLY A 13 -16.21 14.06 -12.16
N VAL A 14 -15.06 14.19 -12.84
CA VAL A 14 -13.77 13.83 -12.27
C VAL A 14 -13.34 14.90 -11.28
N ALA A 15 -13.03 14.49 -10.05
CA ALA A 15 -12.57 15.35 -8.97
C ALA A 15 -11.32 14.74 -8.32
N LEU A 16 -10.61 15.56 -7.56
CA LEU A 16 -9.54 15.08 -6.70
C LEU A 16 -10.14 14.47 -5.43
N PHE A 17 -9.54 13.37 -5.00
CA PHE A 17 -9.88 12.66 -3.78
C PHE A 17 -8.63 12.53 -2.91
N GLU A 18 -8.77 12.79 -1.62
CA GLU A 18 -7.70 12.63 -0.64
C GLU A 18 -8.00 11.51 0.36
N ALA A 19 -6.96 10.79 0.76
CA ALA A 19 -7.04 9.87 1.89
C ALA A 19 -6.93 10.66 3.21
N PRO A 20 -7.98 10.67 4.06
CA PRO A 20 -7.89 11.29 5.37
C PRO A 20 -6.94 10.50 6.29
N PRO A 21 -6.45 11.11 7.39
CA PRO A 21 -5.65 10.40 8.38
C PRO A 21 -6.42 9.17 8.92
N CYS A 22 -5.95 7.98 8.58
CA CYS A 22 -6.57 6.72 9.01
C CYS A 22 -5.88 6.15 10.26
N VAL A 23 -6.69 5.72 11.23
CA VAL A 23 -6.20 5.13 12.50
C VAL A 23 -5.55 3.76 12.27
N ASP A 24 -6.00 3.03 11.25
CA ASP A 24 -5.46 1.72 10.88
C ASP A 24 -4.05 1.77 10.30
N GLY A 25 -3.53 2.98 10.00
CA GLY A 25 -2.14 3.17 9.57
C GLY A 25 -1.87 2.77 8.12
N HIS A 26 -2.88 2.79 7.25
CA HIS A 26 -2.72 2.53 5.81
C HIS A 26 -1.99 3.64 5.05
N GLY A 27 -1.84 4.83 5.64
CA GLY A 27 -1.10 5.95 5.03
C GLY A 27 -1.68 6.35 3.69
N ALA A 28 -0.84 6.41 2.65
CA ALA A 28 -1.23 6.76 1.28
C ALA A 28 -2.08 5.69 0.58
N ASP A 29 -2.02 4.44 1.05
CA ASP A 29 -2.74 3.30 0.47
C ASP A 29 -4.10 3.06 1.13
N CYS A 30 -4.60 4.04 1.90
CA CYS A 30 -5.90 3.95 2.56
C CYS A 30 -7.02 3.72 1.53
N PRO A 31 -7.91 2.74 1.75
CA PRO A 31 -9.04 2.50 0.86
C PRO A 31 -10.12 3.59 0.98
N GLU A 32 -10.09 4.38 2.07
CA GLU A 32 -11.00 5.49 2.31
C GLU A 32 -10.48 6.76 1.63
N LEU A 33 -11.30 7.30 0.72
CA LEU A 33 -10.98 8.50 -0.03
C LEU A 33 -12.17 9.48 0.02
N VAL A 34 -11.85 10.78 0.12
CA VAL A 34 -12.84 11.86 0.22
C VAL A 34 -12.64 12.86 -0.91
N CYS A 35 -13.71 13.18 -1.64
CA CYS A 35 -13.72 14.19 -2.68
C CYS A 35 -13.38 15.55 -2.08
N THR A 36 -12.35 16.23 -2.60
CA THR A 36 -11.90 17.53 -2.08
C THR A 36 -12.89 18.66 -2.36
N ASP A 37 -13.80 18.47 -3.33
CA ASP A 37 -14.73 19.50 -3.75
C ASP A 37 -16.06 19.47 -2.98
N CYS A 38 -16.64 18.27 -2.80
CA CYS A 38 -17.96 18.11 -2.17
C CYS A 38 -17.95 17.33 -0.84
N GLY A 39 -16.84 16.68 -0.47
CA GLY A 39 -16.73 15.87 0.74
C GLY A 39 -17.36 14.47 0.67
N ALA A 40 -17.84 14.03 -0.50
CA ALA A 40 -18.33 12.65 -0.68
C ALA A 40 -17.21 11.63 -0.43
N ALA A 41 -17.51 10.56 0.30
CA ALA A 41 -16.56 9.51 0.64
C ALA A 41 -16.78 8.25 -0.20
N VAL A 42 -15.70 7.64 -0.67
CA VAL A 42 -15.70 6.37 -1.40
C VAL A 42 -14.71 5.38 -0.79
N LEU A 43 -15.06 4.10 -0.85
CA LEU A 43 -14.20 2.99 -0.45
C LEU A 43 -13.71 2.26 -1.70
N ILE A 44 -12.42 2.38 -1.99
CA ILE A 44 -11.79 1.60 -3.06
C ILE A 44 -11.14 0.38 -2.41
N ALA A 45 -11.67 -0.81 -2.70
CA ALA A 45 -11.12 -2.07 -2.21
C ALA A 45 -9.73 -2.34 -2.79
N THR A 46 -8.69 -1.74 -2.20
CA THR A 46 -7.29 -2.06 -2.46
C THR A 46 -6.91 -3.25 -1.58
N PHE A 47 -7.07 -4.47 -2.08
CA PHE A 47 -6.58 -5.66 -1.39
C PHE A 47 -5.04 -5.66 -1.41
N ALA A 48 -4.42 -5.10 -0.37
CA ALA A 48 -2.97 -5.13 -0.17
C ALA A 48 -2.56 -6.50 0.40
N PHE A 49 -2.22 -7.44 -0.47
CA PHE A 49 -1.60 -8.70 -0.04
C PHE A 49 -0.16 -8.44 0.40
N ARG A 50 0.16 -8.76 1.67
CA ARG A 50 1.56 -8.79 2.10
C ARG A 50 2.30 -9.88 1.32
N ALA A 51 3.29 -9.48 0.53
CA ALA A 51 4.17 -10.42 -0.14
C ALA A 51 4.83 -11.33 0.92
N PRO A 52 4.77 -12.67 0.77
CA PRO A 52 5.47 -13.56 1.67
C PRO A 52 6.97 -13.28 1.60
N ARG A 53 7.62 -13.07 2.75
CA ARG A 53 9.07 -12.96 2.80
C ARG A 53 9.65 -14.34 2.45
N LEU A 54 10.28 -14.45 1.28
CA LEU A 54 11.19 -15.55 0.98
C LEU A 54 12.36 -15.45 1.96
N GLU A 55 12.31 -16.22 3.05
CA GLU A 55 13.50 -16.44 3.88
C GLU A 55 14.57 -17.04 2.97
N HIS A 56 15.54 -16.22 2.57
CA HIS A 56 16.79 -16.70 2.03
C HIS A 56 17.41 -17.57 3.12
N ARG A 57 17.18 -18.88 3.04
CA ARG A 57 17.96 -19.88 3.78
C ARG A 57 19.41 -19.56 3.47
N ARG A 58 20.10 -18.90 4.39
CA ARG A 58 21.56 -18.83 4.43
C ARG A 58 22.04 -20.26 4.70
N GLY A 59 21.96 -21.10 3.69
CA GLY A 59 22.52 -22.44 3.66
C GLY A 59 24.02 -22.27 3.81
N GLY A 60 24.50 -22.56 5.02
CA GLY A 60 25.88 -22.37 5.40
C GLY A 60 26.82 -23.09 4.45
N SER A 61 27.62 -22.32 3.72
CA SER A 61 28.90 -22.79 3.22
C SER A 61 29.79 -23.04 4.43
N ARG A 62 29.75 -24.26 4.97
CA ARG A 62 30.77 -24.74 5.92
C ARG A 62 32.13 -24.60 5.22
N PRO A 63 33.10 -23.85 5.76
CA PRO A 63 34.43 -23.81 5.16
C PRO A 63 35.03 -25.22 5.25
N ILE A 64 35.36 -25.80 4.10
CA ILE A 64 36.13 -27.04 4.03
C ILE A 64 37.54 -26.69 4.49
N HIS A 65 37.87 -27.03 5.74
CA HIS A 65 39.24 -26.99 6.24
C HIS A 65 40.05 -28.05 5.48
N ARG A 66 40.77 -27.65 4.43
CA ARG A 66 41.85 -28.47 3.85
C ARG A 66 42.96 -28.60 4.90
N ARG A 67 43.18 -29.80 5.42
CA ARG A 67 44.42 -30.15 6.11
C ARG A 67 45.51 -30.42 5.07
N ALA A 68 46.65 -29.78 5.25
CA ALA A 68 47.87 -30.00 4.52
C ALA A 68 48.46 -31.39 4.82
N ALA A 69 49.16 -31.94 3.84
CA ALA A 69 50.16 -32.99 3.98
C ALA A 69 51.41 -32.53 3.23
#